data_AF-A0A146M4G1-F1
#
_entry.id   AF-A0A146M4G1-F1
#
_cell.length_a   1.000
_cell.length_b   1.000
_cell.length_c   1.000
_cell.angle_alpha   90.00
_cell.angle_beta   90.00
_cell.angle_gamma   90.00
#
_symmetry.space_group_name_H-M   'P 1'
#
loop_
_entity.id
_entity.type
_entity.pdbx_description
1 polymer ?
#
loop_
_entity_poly.entity_id
_entity_poly.type
_entity_poly.pdbx_seq_one_letter_code
_entity_poly.pdbx_strand_id
1 'polypeptide(L)'
;FIPCKLHTHVIFSFYLVLNRSAISLVWLKNRVVSSNNRACGVVSRFRRLRRIYPRIAGDLRCMGKSEVSEEMDTIGGRRRGASNHQAEDQALDQIAKEAEARLAARRQARAEAREIRMKEIERQQKEADENADRIYDIYTSTPDGVGRTSRVNSSLNSSRLSASNSYQSSRRSSEDSLEETASLRDVRSELREVEDKFRKAMVGNAQLDNEKAAAVYQVELYKDRYEELEEEHNQLQREQKEKCRQLEQMKRDYVRLQQDLAAALAALAERDRLIEEQGLVIVGGETSSSATESDEDDDKGGGEKKGKDKHKKALVSSDMAKLLDSVGHGSLDVRLKKLAAERNELQDELRHVKLELEEERAKSNRSGSNPADLEDIQREANKQLGDYKFKLQKAEQDVSTLQATVARLDGQVARYKSAAETSEKNEDELKVERRKLQREVCAQ
;
A
#
# COMPACT_ATOMS: atom_id res chain seq x y z
N PHE A 1 29.77 17.73 -47.48
CA PHE A 1 29.34 16.33 -47.39
C PHE A 1 29.38 15.90 -45.91
N ILE A 2 28.19 15.74 -45.30
CA ILE A 2 27.75 14.79 -44.23
C ILE A 2 28.77 14.48 -43.10
N PRO A 3 28.41 14.71 -41.80
CA PRO A 3 27.42 13.83 -41.18
C PRO A 3 26.41 14.49 -40.21
N CYS A 4 25.20 14.76 -40.73
CA CYS A 4 23.99 14.99 -39.93
C CYS A 4 23.17 13.70 -39.68
N LYS A 5 23.74 12.50 -39.91
CA LYS A 5 22.99 11.23 -39.85
C LYS A 5 22.89 10.59 -38.46
N LEU A 6 23.65 11.03 -37.44
CA LEU A 6 23.61 10.41 -36.11
C LEU A 6 22.53 10.99 -35.18
N HIS A 7 22.24 12.29 -35.29
CA HIS A 7 21.32 12.95 -34.35
C HIS A 7 19.84 12.64 -34.64
N THR A 8 19.50 12.43 -35.91
CA THR A 8 18.15 12.02 -36.33
C THR A 8 17.82 10.59 -35.89
N HIS A 9 18.79 9.67 -35.90
CA HIS A 9 18.57 8.29 -35.46
C HIS A 9 18.32 8.15 -33.95
N VAL A 10 18.99 8.94 -33.11
CA VAL A 10 18.77 8.91 -31.64
C VAL A 10 17.40 9.48 -31.28
N ILE A 11 16.98 10.56 -31.96
CA ILE A 11 15.66 11.16 -31.77
C ILE A 11 14.56 10.23 -32.30
N PHE A 12 14.73 9.60 -33.47
CA PHE A 12 13.76 8.64 -34.00
C PHE A 12 13.64 7.39 -33.13
N SER A 13 14.75 6.88 -32.59
CA SER A 13 14.73 5.74 -31.66
C SER A 13 14.06 6.09 -30.33
N PHE A 14 14.25 7.29 -29.78
CA PHE A 14 13.52 7.74 -28.59
C PHE A 14 12.02 7.91 -28.87
N TYR A 15 11.65 8.47 -30.02
CA TYR A 15 10.24 8.63 -30.44
C TYR A 15 9.54 7.28 -30.65
N LEU A 16 10.23 6.27 -31.20
CA LEU A 16 9.71 4.91 -31.39
C LEU A 16 9.57 4.15 -30.07
N VAL A 17 10.46 4.36 -29.11
CA VAL A 17 10.37 3.75 -27.76
C VAL A 17 9.23 4.39 -26.97
N LEU A 18 9.09 5.72 -27.00
CA LEU A 18 8.00 6.42 -26.34
C LEU A 18 6.63 6.10 -26.96
N ASN A 19 6.53 5.98 -28.30
CA ASN A 19 5.29 5.55 -28.95
C ASN A 19 4.95 4.08 -28.66
N ARG A 20 5.93 3.17 -28.61
CA ARG A 20 5.68 1.78 -28.21
C ARG A 20 5.21 1.68 -26.75
N SER A 21 5.76 2.48 -25.85
CA SER A 21 5.32 2.57 -24.46
C SER A 21 3.92 3.20 -24.34
N ALA A 22 3.61 4.23 -25.12
CA ALA A 22 2.30 4.87 -25.17
C ALA A 22 1.22 3.94 -25.74
N ILE A 23 1.50 3.21 -26.82
CA ILE A 23 0.61 2.18 -27.39
C ILE A 23 0.40 1.04 -26.38
N SER A 24 1.44 0.63 -25.66
CA SER A 24 1.32 -0.39 -24.60
C SER A 24 0.52 0.11 -23.39
N LEU A 25 0.60 1.40 -23.04
CA LEU A 25 -0.18 2.01 -21.96
C LEU A 25 -1.65 2.26 -22.35
N VAL A 26 -1.92 2.64 -23.61
CA VAL A 26 -3.28 2.74 -24.16
C VAL A 26 -3.93 1.36 -24.28
N TRP A 27 -3.16 0.33 -24.64
CA TRP A 27 -3.63 -1.05 -24.65
C TRP A 27 -3.86 -1.62 -23.24
N LEU A 28 -3.04 -1.23 -22.25
CA LEU A 28 -3.24 -1.59 -20.84
C LEU A 28 -4.45 -0.86 -20.24
N LYS A 29 -4.67 0.41 -20.59
CA LYS A 29 -5.77 1.23 -20.10
C LYS A 29 -7.12 0.82 -20.70
N ASN A 30 -7.16 0.44 -21.99
CA ASN A 30 -8.38 -0.13 -22.61
C ASN A 30 -8.68 -1.57 -22.18
N ARG A 31 -7.70 -2.33 -21.66
CA ARG A 31 -7.93 -3.69 -21.14
C ARG A 31 -8.35 -3.71 -19.66
N VAL A 32 -8.01 -2.68 -18.89
CA VAL A 32 -8.42 -2.53 -17.48
C VAL A 32 -9.89 -2.08 -17.34
N VAL A 33 -10.49 -1.47 -18.38
CA VAL A 33 -11.90 -1.06 -18.36
C VAL A 33 -12.88 -2.20 -18.71
N SER A 34 -12.41 -3.36 -19.20
CA SER A 34 -13.29 -4.44 -19.69
C SER A 34 -13.10 -5.80 -18.98
N SER A 35 -12.45 -5.86 -17.82
CA SER A 35 -12.30 -7.13 -17.09
C SER A 35 -12.32 -6.96 -15.57
N ASN A 36 -13.41 -6.39 -15.06
CA ASN A 36 -13.95 -6.79 -13.76
C ASN A 36 -14.68 -8.12 -13.93
N ASN A 37 -13.91 -9.21 -14.05
CA ASN A 37 -14.27 -10.56 -13.58
C ASN A 37 -13.22 -11.56 -14.07
N ARG A 38 -12.78 -12.43 -13.15
CA ARG A 38 -11.82 -13.54 -13.29
C ARG A 38 -10.37 -13.21 -12.98
N ALA A 39 -10.11 -13.02 -11.69
CA ALA A 39 -8.80 -13.24 -11.09
C ALA A 39 -8.61 -14.75 -10.83
N CYS A 40 -7.79 -15.42 -11.64
CA CYS A 40 -6.91 -16.51 -11.20
C CYS A 40 -5.95 -16.91 -12.34
N GLY A 41 -4.63 -16.78 -12.13
CA GLY A 41 -3.63 -17.39 -13.01
C GLY A 41 -2.71 -16.45 -13.80
N VAL A 42 -2.05 -15.48 -13.16
CA VAL A 42 -0.89 -14.77 -13.79
C VAL A 42 0.24 -14.55 -12.78
N VAL A 43 0.71 -15.62 -12.12
CA VAL A 43 1.96 -15.58 -11.34
C VAL A 43 3.13 -16.27 -12.08
N SER A 44 2.86 -16.98 -13.19
CA SER A 44 3.89 -17.77 -13.89
C SER A 44 4.53 -17.11 -15.11
N ARG A 45 4.17 -15.86 -15.48
CA ARG A 45 4.77 -15.17 -16.66
C ARG A 45 5.81 -14.09 -16.36
N PHE A 46 6.01 -13.70 -15.11
CA PHE A 46 7.00 -12.67 -14.75
C PHE A 46 8.45 -13.18 -14.64
N ARG A 47 8.68 -14.50 -14.63
CA ARG A 47 10.03 -15.10 -14.56
C ARG A 47 10.77 -15.22 -15.90
N ARG A 48 10.14 -14.88 -17.05
CA ARG A 48 10.72 -15.11 -18.39
C ARG A 48 11.20 -13.85 -19.13
N LEU A 49 11.20 -12.68 -18.48
CA LEU A 49 11.69 -11.41 -19.07
C LEU A 49 13.01 -10.89 -18.46
N ARG A 50 13.65 -11.66 -17.58
CA ARG A 50 14.93 -11.30 -16.94
C ARG A 50 16.18 -11.81 -17.70
N ARG A 51 16.05 -12.09 -19.01
CA ARG A 51 17.10 -12.74 -19.82
C ARG A 51 17.47 -12.00 -21.11
N ILE A 52 17.24 -10.70 -21.18
CA ILE A 52 17.72 -9.84 -22.27
C ILE A 52 18.12 -8.50 -21.67
N TYR A 53 19.37 -8.39 -21.20
CA TYR A 53 20.21 -7.17 -21.03
C TYR A 53 21.36 -7.50 -20.06
N PRO A 54 22.56 -7.88 -20.54
CA PRO A 54 23.77 -7.86 -19.74
C PRO A 54 24.64 -6.63 -20.08
N ARG A 55 25.46 -6.21 -19.10
CA ARG A 55 26.54 -5.21 -19.15
C ARG A 55 26.14 -3.73 -19.19
N ILE A 56 26.16 -3.07 -18.04
CA ILE A 56 27.18 -2.06 -17.66
C ILE A 56 27.29 -2.11 -16.12
N ALA A 57 28.21 -2.90 -15.61
CA ALA A 57 28.66 -2.86 -14.22
C ALA A 57 30.14 -3.24 -14.23
N GLY A 58 30.99 -2.25 -14.01
CA GLY A 58 32.43 -2.38 -13.98
C GLY A 58 33.05 -1.00 -13.77
N ASP A 59 33.79 -0.89 -12.67
CA ASP A 59 34.75 0.16 -12.32
C ASP A 59 34.21 1.52 -11.87
N LEU A 60 34.14 1.72 -10.55
CA LEU A 60 35.21 2.41 -9.81
C LEU A 60 34.90 2.37 -8.30
N ARG A 61 35.61 1.47 -7.62
CA ARG A 61 35.75 1.42 -6.17
C ARG A 61 37.25 1.58 -5.91
N CYS A 62 37.67 2.75 -5.42
CA CYS A 62 38.97 3.16 -4.85
C CYS A 62 38.90 4.70 -4.79
N MET A 63 39.09 5.47 -3.72
CA MET A 63 39.84 5.36 -2.46
C MET A 63 39.00 6.15 -1.40
N GLY A 64 39.01 5.92 -0.09
CA GLY A 64 40.11 5.59 0.80
C GLY A 64 40.45 6.80 1.69
N LYS A 65 39.87 6.82 2.91
CA LYS A 65 40.37 7.40 4.19
C LYS A 65 40.60 8.91 4.36
N SER A 66 39.90 9.47 5.35
CA SER A 66 40.36 10.42 6.40
C SER A 66 39.11 11.06 7.03
N GLU A 67 38.95 11.39 8.30
CA GLU A 67 39.65 11.20 9.56
C GLU A 67 38.59 11.57 10.62
N VAL A 68 38.67 10.96 11.79
CA VAL A 68 37.86 11.33 12.95
C VAL A 68 38.39 12.68 13.46
N SER A 69 37.51 13.66 13.63
CA SER A 69 37.76 14.82 14.48
C SER A 69 36.45 15.19 15.16
N GLU A 70 36.36 14.80 16.43
CA GLU A 70 35.47 15.41 17.40
C GLU A 70 35.91 16.87 17.58
N GLU A 71 35.00 17.80 17.34
CA GLU A 71 35.10 19.15 17.88
C GLU A 71 33.68 19.58 18.27
N MET A 72 33.36 19.42 19.55
CA MET A 72 32.31 20.21 20.18
C MET A 72 32.85 21.63 20.32
N ASP A 73 32.20 22.59 19.67
CA ASP A 73 32.05 23.90 20.28
C ASP A 73 30.71 24.54 19.88
N THR A 74 29.97 24.85 20.91
CA THR A 74 28.73 25.62 20.95
C THR A 74 28.91 27.00 20.34
N ILE A 75 28.07 27.41 19.38
CA ILE A 75 27.61 28.80 19.20
C ILE A 75 26.30 28.81 18.37
N GLY A 76 25.25 29.42 18.94
CA GLY A 76 24.33 30.25 18.16
C GLY A 76 23.14 29.58 17.48
N GLY A 77 22.28 28.90 18.24
CA GLY A 77 20.92 28.60 17.78
C GLY A 77 20.12 29.88 17.52
N ARG A 78 20.04 30.32 16.26
CA ARG A 78 19.00 31.25 15.80
C ARG A 78 17.85 30.42 15.24
N ARG A 79 16.88 30.09 16.10
CA ARG A 79 15.54 29.63 15.68
C ARG A 79 14.95 30.70 14.75
N ARG A 80 15.02 30.50 13.43
CA ARG A 80 14.08 31.17 12.52
C ARG A 80 12.77 30.42 12.64
N GLY A 81 11.76 31.08 13.20
CA GLY A 81 10.45 30.50 13.43
C GLY A 81 9.84 29.98 12.13
N ALA A 82 9.18 28.82 12.22
CA ALA A 82 8.43 28.20 11.12
C ALA A 82 7.29 29.08 10.57
N SER A 83 6.97 30.22 11.21
CA SER A 83 5.96 31.18 10.74
C SER A 83 6.40 32.02 9.53
N ASN A 84 7.70 32.26 9.33
CA ASN A 84 8.17 33.10 8.23
C ASN A 84 8.17 32.37 6.89
N HIS A 85 8.35 31.04 6.88
CA HIS A 85 8.35 30.26 5.64
C HIS A 85 6.96 30.22 5.00
N GLN A 86 5.88 30.19 5.80
CA GLN A 86 4.52 30.23 5.25
C GLN A 86 4.18 31.60 4.63
N ALA A 87 4.67 32.69 5.21
CA ALA A 87 4.49 34.03 4.66
C ALA A 87 5.35 34.25 3.39
N GLU A 88 6.57 33.71 3.39
CA GLU A 88 7.47 33.75 2.23
C GLU A 88 6.94 32.87 1.08
N ASP A 89 6.46 31.65 1.36
CA ASP A 89 5.85 30.76 0.35
C ASP A 89 4.55 31.34 -0.21
N GLN A 90 3.71 31.96 0.63
CA GLN A 90 2.52 32.67 0.17
C GLN A 90 2.85 33.89 -0.69
N ALA A 91 3.96 34.59 -0.40
CA ALA A 91 4.44 35.69 -1.23
C ALA A 91 4.96 35.19 -2.59
N LEU A 92 5.66 34.05 -2.62
CA LEU A 92 6.13 33.43 -3.86
C LEU A 92 4.97 32.94 -4.74
N ASP A 93 3.93 32.36 -4.13
CA ASP A 93 2.71 31.96 -4.84
C ASP A 93 1.93 33.16 -5.41
N GLN A 94 1.90 34.29 -4.68
CA GLN A 94 1.30 35.53 -5.17
C GLN A 94 2.08 36.10 -6.36
N ILE A 95 3.41 36.12 -6.28
CA ILE A 95 4.28 36.56 -7.37
C ILE A 95 4.11 35.66 -8.60
N ALA A 96 4.01 34.34 -8.42
CA ALA A 96 3.79 33.40 -9.51
C ALA A 96 2.42 33.62 -10.18
N LYS A 97 1.35 33.80 -9.39
CA LYS A 97 0.01 34.11 -9.91
C LYS A 97 -0.05 35.46 -10.61
N GLU A 98 0.61 36.48 -10.08
CA GLU A 98 0.69 37.80 -10.70
C GLU A 98 1.48 37.75 -12.01
N ALA A 99 2.58 37.00 -12.05
CA ALA A 99 3.36 36.78 -13.27
C ALA A 99 2.54 36.02 -14.33
N GLU A 100 1.76 35.01 -13.94
CA GLU A 100 0.86 34.27 -14.82
C GLU A 100 -0.27 35.15 -15.35
N ALA A 101 -0.91 35.95 -14.49
CA ALA A 101 -1.95 36.90 -14.87
C ALA A 101 -1.41 37.97 -15.84
N ARG A 102 -0.19 38.44 -15.61
CA ARG A 102 0.48 39.40 -16.51
C ARG A 102 0.84 38.77 -17.86
N LEU A 103 1.22 37.50 -17.88
CA LEU A 103 1.45 36.73 -19.12
C LEU A 103 0.13 36.50 -19.87
N ALA A 104 -0.95 36.17 -19.17
CA ALA A 104 -2.29 36.00 -19.73
C ALA A 104 -2.82 37.33 -20.32
N ALA A 105 -2.68 38.45 -19.62
CA ALA A 105 -3.04 39.76 -20.13
C ALA A 105 -2.23 40.14 -21.38
N ARG A 106 -0.93 39.78 -21.42
CA ARG A 106 -0.09 40.00 -22.60
C ARG A 106 -0.50 39.13 -23.78
N ARG A 107 -0.93 37.89 -23.54
CA ARG A 107 -1.51 37.00 -24.56
C ARG A 107 -2.84 37.55 -25.09
N GLN A 108 -3.70 38.04 -24.20
CA GLN A 108 -4.97 38.64 -24.57
C GLN A 108 -4.75 39.92 -25.40
N ALA A 109 -3.85 40.81 -24.98
CA ALA A 109 -3.52 42.02 -25.76
C ALA A 109 -2.93 41.69 -27.14
N ARG A 110 -2.14 40.61 -27.26
CA ARG A 110 -1.66 40.12 -28.56
C ARG A 110 -2.80 39.56 -29.40
N ALA A 111 -3.71 38.80 -28.81
CA ALA A 111 -4.89 38.28 -29.51
C ALA A 111 -5.82 39.41 -29.99
N GLU A 112 -6.06 40.42 -29.14
CA GLU A 112 -6.82 41.62 -29.50
C GLU A 112 -6.11 42.43 -30.60
N ALA A 113 -4.79 42.57 -30.55
CA ALA A 113 -4.02 43.21 -31.61
C ALA A 113 -4.10 42.44 -32.94
N ARG A 114 -4.08 41.10 -32.91
CA ARG A 114 -4.32 40.25 -34.09
C ARG A 114 -5.74 40.43 -34.61
N GLU A 115 -6.73 40.50 -33.74
CA GLU A 115 -8.13 40.72 -34.11
C GLU A 115 -8.36 42.10 -34.75
N ILE A 116 -7.77 43.16 -34.19
CA ILE A 116 -7.83 44.52 -34.75
C ILE A 116 -7.16 44.55 -36.12
N ARG A 117 -5.99 43.92 -36.26
CA ARG A 117 -5.29 43.85 -37.54
C ARG A 117 -6.11 43.11 -38.59
N MET A 118 -6.73 41.98 -38.23
CA MET A 118 -7.61 41.22 -39.13
C MET A 118 -8.84 42.02 -39.56
N LYS A 119 -9.49 42.73 -38.63
CA LYS A 119 -10.64 43.61 -38.94
C LYS A 119 -10.23 44.79 -39.83
N GLU A 120 -9.05 45.36 -39.65
CA GLU A 120 -8.55 46.44 -40.49
C GLU A 120 -8.23 45.96 -41.91
N ILE A 121 -7.68 44.75 -42.05
CA ILE A 121 -7.45 44.12 -43.35
C ILE A 121 -8.78 43.85 -44.06
N GLU A 122 -9.77 43.32 -43.34
CA GLU A 122 -11.13 43.09 -43.86
C GLU A 122 -11.79 44.41 -44.29
N ARG A 123 -11.61 45.49 -43.51
CA ARG A 123 -12.08 46.83 -43.86
C ARG A 123 -11.41 47.36 -45.13
N GLN A 124 -10.10 47.19 -45.28
CA GLN A 124 -9.37 47.62 -46.47
C GLN A 124 -9.77 46.83 -47.72
N GLN A 125 -10.02 45.52 -47.59
CA GLN A 125 -10.56 44.72 -48.69
C GLN A 125 -11.94 45.21 -49.09
N LYS A 126 -12.83 45.42 -48.12
CA LYS A 126 -14.18 45.93 -48.38
C LYS A 126 -14.18 47.33 -49.00
N GLU A 127 -13.31 48.24 -48.54
CA GLU A 127 -13.17 49.58 -49.12
C GLU A 127 -12.60 49.54 -50.54
N ALA A 128 -11.70 48.59 -50.85
CA ALA A 128 -11.19 48.38 -52.20
C ALA A 128 -12.26 47.83 -53.13
N ASP A 129 -13.09 46.88 -52.67
CA ASP A 129 -14.22 46.33 -53.43
C ASP A 129 -15.28 47.42 -53.69
N GLU A 130 -15.67 48.19 -52.67
CA GLU A 130 -16.59 49.33 -52.81
C GLU A 130 -16.06 50.43 -53.74
N ASN A 131 -14.74 50.62 -53.79
CA ASN A 131 -14.11 51.56 -54.71
C ASN A 131 -14.04 51.00 -56.14
N ALA A 132 -13.82 49.70 -56.31
CA ALA A 132 -13.91 49.02 -57.60
C ALA A 132 -15.33 49.10 -58.17
N ASP A 133 -16.34 48.86 -57.33
CA ASP A 133 -17.76 49.03 -57.68
C ASP A 133 -18.09 50.48 -58.06
N ARG A 134 -17.59 51.47 -57.31
CA ARG A 134 -17.74 52.89 -57.67
C ARG A 134 -17.10 53.25 -59.01
N ILE A 135 -15.91 52.74 -59.28
CA ILE A 135 -15.23 52.96 -60.57
C ILE A 135 -16.03 52.29 -61.70
N TYR A 136 -16.56 51.10 -61.47
CA TYR A 136 -17.39 50.38 -62.42
C TYR A 136 -18.73 51.10 -62.69
N ASP A 137 -19.38 51.64 -61.66
CA ASP A 137 -20.62 52.44 -61.77
C ASP A 137 -20.38 53.76 -62.53
N ILE A 138 -19.25 54.44 -62.30
CA ILE A 138 -18.84 55.63 -63.05
C ILE A 138 -18.64 55.28 -64.53
N TYR A 139 -18.06 54.10 -64.82
CA TYR A 139 -17.79 53.65 -66.18
C TYR A 139 -19.08 53.19 -66.92
N THR A 140 -20.04 52.60 -66.20
CA THR A 140 -21.32 52.15 -66.76
C THR A 140 -22.37 53.26 -66.85
N SER A 141 -22.28 54.30 -66.02
CA SER A 141 -23.19 55.47 -66.04
C SER A 141 -22.87 56.51 -67.13
N THR A 142 -21.82 56.31 -67.92
CA THR A 142 -21.53 57.13 -69.11
C THR A 142 -21.57 56.29 -70.39
N PRO A 143 -22.75 56.10 -71.03
CA PRO A 143 -22.84 55.33 -72.25
C PRO A 143 -22.65 56.16 -73.54
N ASP A 144 -22.45 57.47 -73.49
CA ASP A 144 -22.26 58.27 -74.72
C ASP A 144 -21.26 59.42 -74.55
N GLY A 145 -20.33 59.50 -75.50
CA GLY A 145 -19.24 60.47 -75.52
C GLY A 145 -19.71 61.93 -75.64
N VAL A 146 -18.95 62.82 -75.00
CA VAL A 146 -18.53 64.18 -75.43
C VAL A 146 -18.14 64.94 -74.15
N GLY A 147 -16.94 65.53 -74.17
CA GLY A 147 -16.23 66.04 -73.00
C GLY A 147 -17.00 67.05 -72.13
N ARG A 148 -16.84 66.88 -70.82
CA ARG A 148 -16.91 67.98 -69.86
C ARG A 148 -15.79 67.82 -68.83
N THR A 149 -14.91 68.81 -68.84
CA THR A 149 -13.91 69.05 -67.81
C THR A 149 -14.59 69.17 -66.44
N SER A 150 -14.22 68.32 -65.48
CA SER A 150 -14.44 68.58 -64.07
C SER A 150 -13.08 68.64 -63.38
N ARG A 151 -12.70 69.87 -63.02
CA ARG A 151 -11.55 70.15 -62.18
C ARG A 151 -11.85 69.64 -60.78
N VAL A 152 -11.04 68.69 -60.29
CA VAL A 152 -10.87 68.52 -58.85
C VAL A 152 -9.38 68.58 -58.56
N ASN A 153 -9.06 69.57 -57.75
CA ASN A 153 -7.74 69.92 -57.26
C ASN A 153 -7.33 68.89 -56.20
N SER A 154 -6.31 68.08 -56.44
CA SER A 154 -5.57 67.41 -55.38
C SER A 154 -4.09 67.72 -55.55
N SER A 155 -3.70 68.74 -54.79
CA SER A 155 -2.32 69.15 -54.57
C SER A 155 -1.55 68.04 -53.89
N LEU A 156 -0.59 67.39 -54.56
CA LEU A 156 0.60 66.81 -53.92
C LEU A 156 1.79 66.85 -54.88
N ASN A 157 2.86 67.47 -54.39
CA ASN A 157 4.17 67.59 -54.99
C ASN A 157 4.77 66.23 -55.36
N SER A 158 5.31 66.11 -56.58
CA SER A 158 6.51 65.32 -56.77
C SER A 158 7.44 66.02 -57.76
N SER A 159 8.64 66.25 -57.27
CA SER A 159 9.77 66.93 -57.87
C SER A 159 10.27 66.25 -59.14
N ARG A 160 10.49 67.09 -60.16
CA ARG A 160 11.68 67.18 -61.03
C ARG A 160 12.58 65.95 -61.11
N LEU A 161 12.80 65.49 -62.34
CA LEU A 161 13.97 64.85 -62.98
C LEU A 161 13.37 63.98 -64.12
N SER A 162 13.67 64.09 -65.41
CA SER A 162 14.86 64.53 -66.11
C SER A 162 14.50 65.02 -67.51
N ALA A 163 15.22 66.05 -67.95
CA ALA A 163 15.42 66.34 -69.36
C ALA A 163 16.42 65.34 -69.95
N SER A 164 16.14 64.78 -71.13
CA SER A 164 17.19 64.53 -72.13
C SER A 164 16.61 64.21 -73.51
N ASN A 165 17.02 65.04 -74.46
CA ASN A 165 17.27 64.76 -75.87
C ASN A 165 16.11 64.35 -76.80
N SER A 166 15.47 65.41 -77.29
CA SER A 166 15.38 65.66 -78.75
C SER A 166 16.75 65.48 -79.40
N TYR A 167 16.92 64.49 -80.27
CA TYR A 167 17.73 64.51 -81.50
C TYR A 167 17.52 63.16 -82.21
N GLN A 168 16.61 63.11 -83.18
CA GLN A 168 16.81 62.27 -84.35
C GLN A 168 16.19 62.94 -85.56
N SER A 169 16.96 63.90 -86.08
CA SER A 169 16.89 64.29 -87.48
C SER A 169 17.39 63.12 -88.32
N SER A 170 16.54 62.57 -89.18
CA SER A 170 17.01 61.96 -90.43
C SER A 170 16.00 62.24 -91.52
N ARG A 171 16.22 63.39 -92.18
CA ARG A 171 15.66 63.70 -93.50
C ARG A 171 16.45 62.92 -94.54
N ARG A 172 15.83 61.93 -95.18
CA ARG A 172 16.16 61.25 -96.46
C ARG A 172 15.24 60.01 -96.48
N SER A 173 14.25 59.88 -97.34
CA SER A 173 14.41 59.71 -98.78
C SER A 173 13.03 59.78 -99.46
N SER A 174 13.03 60.27 -100.69
CA SER A 174 11.93 60.31 -101.64
C SER A 174 11.53 58.92 -102.15
N GLU A 175 10.27 58.81 -102.59
CA GLU A 175 9.62 57.72 -103.34
C GLU A 175 9.07 56.53 -102.54
N ASP A 176 7.96 56.70 -101.79
CA ASP A 176 6.84 55.72 -101.77
C ASP A 176 5.62 56.29 -101.01
N SER A 177 4.55 56.65 -101.72
CA SER A 177 3.32 57.18 -101.09
C SER A 177 2.25 56.10 -100.86
N LEU A 178 2.50 54.84 -101.21
CA LEU A 178 1.57 53.73 -100.97
C LEU A 178 2.07 52.80 -99.84
N GLU A 179 3.38 52.58 -99.72
CA GLU A 179 3.96 51.87 -98.56
C GLU A 179 3.91 52.68 -97.26
N GLU A 180 3.91 54.02 -97.28
CA GLU A 180 3.79 54.84 -96.06
C GLU A 180 2.44 54.60 -95.34
N THR A 181 1.37 54.33 -96.08
CA THR A 181 0.05 54.01 -95.49
C THR A 181 0.01 52.60 -94.89
N ALA A 182 0.74 51.64 -95.47
CA ALA A 182 0.91 50.29 -94.94
C ALA A 182 1.82 50.29 -93.71
N SER A 183 2.95 50.99 -93.78
CA SER A 183 3.88 51.20 -92.66
C SER A 183 3.21 51.93 -91.49
N LEU A 184 2.38 52.94 -91.74
CA LEU A 184 1.59 53.58 -90.68
C LEU A 184 0.54 52.64 -90.07
N ARG A 185 -0.01 51.70 -90.84
CA ARG A 185 -0.93 50.68 -90.34
C ARG A 185 -0.19 49.63 -89.49
N ASP A 186 1.01 49.24 -89.89
CA ASP A 186 1.86 48.30 -89.16
C ASP A 186 2.40 48.93 -87.87
N VAL A 187 2.87 50.18 -87.90
CA VAL A 187 3.24 50.93 -86.68
C VAL A 187 2.05 51.11 -85.74
N ARG A 188 0.83 51.32 -86.26
CA ARG A 188 -0.40 51.33 -85.45
C ARG A 188 -0.74 49.95 -84.88
N SER A 189 -0.47 48.88 -85.62
CA SER A 189 -0.64 47.50 -85.13
C SER A 189 0.38 47.16 -84.05
N GLU A 190 1.65 47.49 -84.26
CA GLU A 190 2.72 47.34 -83.27
C GLU A 190 2.46 48.18 -82.02
N LEU A 191 1.99 49.42 -82.18
CA LEU A 191 1.57 50.25 -81.06
C LEU A 191 0.43 49.58 -80.29
N ARG A 192 -0.59 49.07 -80.97
CA ARG A 192 -1.68 48.32 -80.34
C ARG A 192 -1.17 47.05 -79.65
N GLU A 193 -0.24 46.31 -80.23
CA GLU A 193 0.36 45.13 -79.62
C GLU A 193 1.18 45.46 -78.37
N VAL A 194 1.93 46.56 -78.40
CA VAL A 194 2.67 47.06 -77.24
C VAL A 194 1.71 47.53 -76.16
N GLU A 195 0.62 48.23 -76.52
CA GLU A 195 -0.46 48.61 -75.61
C GLU A 195 -1.15 47.38 -74.99
N ASP A 196 -1.41 46.32 -75.77
CA ASP A 196 -1.97 45.06 -75.29
C ASP A 196 -1.00 44.32 -74.35
N LYS A 197 0.30 44.30 -74.68
CA LYS A 197 1.35 43.72 -73.83
C LYS A 197 1.47 44.49 -72.51
N PHE A 198 1.41 45.82 -72.56
CA PHE A 198 1.41 46.67 -71.36
C PHE A 198 0.18 46.41 -70.50
N ARG A 199 -1.03 46.34 -71.08
CA ARG A 199 -2.25 45.98 -70.35
C ARG A 199 -2.15 44.60 -69.69
N LYS A 200 -1.66 43.58 -70.42
CA LYS A 200 -1.44 42.24 -69.86
C LYS A 200 -0.43 42.24 -68.71
N ALA A 201 0.67 42.99 -68.85
CA ALA A 201 1.67 43.13 -67.80
C ALA A 201 1.10 43.84 -66.56
N MET A 202 0.29 44.87 -66.73
CA MET A 202 -0.38 45.57 -65.63
C MET A 202 -1.35 44.66 -64.88
N VAL A 203 -2.16 43.87 -65.60
CA VAL A 203 -3.07 42.88 -64.98
C VAL A 203 -2.28 41.79 -64.27
N GLY A 204 -1.22 41.26 -64.89
CA GLY A 204 -0.36 40.26 -64.27
C GLY A 204 0.36 40.78 -63.02
N ASN A 205 0.82 42.03 -63.04
CA ASN A 205 1.46 42.64 -61.87
C ASN A 205 0.46 42.84 -60.72
N ALA A 206 -0.77 43.26 -61.02
CA ALA A 206 -1.84 43.34 -60.03
C ALA A 206 -2.20 41.97 -59.43
N GLN A 207 -2.21 40.91 -60.25
CA GLN A 207 -2.41 39.55 -59.77
C GLN A 207 -1.27 39.10 -58.84
N LEU A 208 -0.02 39.35 -59.21
CA LEU A 208 1.15 39.03 -58.38
C LEU A 208 1.15 39.79 -57.06
N ASP A 209 0.70 41.05 -57.05
CA ASP A 209 0.56 41.83 -55.81
C ASP A 209 -0.51 41.23 -54.88
N ASN A 210 -1.63 40.75 -55.43
CA ASN A 210 -2.65 40.03 -54.65
C ASN A 210 -2.13 38.69 -54.10
N GLU A 211 -1.44 37.91 -54.92
CA GLU A 211 -0.83 36.64 -54.49
C GLU A 211 0.26 36.88 -53.42
N LYS A 212 1.05 37.93 -53.58
CA LYS A 212 2.05 38.36 -52.59
C LYS A 212 1.39 38.78 -51.28
N ALA A 213 0.31 39.57 -51.33
CA ALA A 213 -0.44 39.95 -50.13
C ALA A 213 -1.03 38.71 -49.42
N ALA A 214 -1.63 37.78 -50.16
CA ALA A 214 -2.14 36.53 -49.62
C ALA A 214 -1.04 35.68 -48.96
N ALA A 215 0.12 35.54 -49.61
CA ALA A 215 1.25 34.82 -49.05
C ALA A 215 1.82 35.48 -47.79
N VAL A 216 1.87 36.82 -47.75
CA VAL A 216 2.29 37.57 -46.56
C VAL A 216 1.35 37.28 -45.38
N TYR A 217 0.03 37.29 -45.59
CA TYR A 217 -0.93 36.94 -44.53
C TYR A 217 -0.77 35.51 -44.03
N GLN A 218 -0.52 34.55 -44.92
CA GLN A 218 -0.26 33.16 -44.50
C GLN A 218 1.00 33.04 -43.65
N VAL A 219 2.08 33.74 -44.04
CA VAL A 219 3.32 33.75 -43.25
C VAL A 219 3.10 34.35 -41.87
N GLU A 220 2.30 35.41 -41.75
CA GLU A 220 1.95 36.01 -40.47
C GLU A 220 1.15 35.06 -39.60
N LEU A 221 0.14 34.39 -40.16
CA LEU A 221 -0.64 33.37 -39.45
C LEU A 221 0.24 32.21 -38.95
N TYR A 222 1.22 31.77 -39.77
CA TYR A 222 2.14 30.72 -39.35
C TYR A 222 3.12 31.17 -38.27
N LYS A 223 3.60 32.42 -38.31
CA LYS A 223 4.42 32.99 -37.21
C LYS A 223 3.63 33.02 -35.92
N ASP A 224 2.39 33.48 -36.02
CA ASP A 224 1.45 33.54 -34.92
C ASP A 224 1.22 32.17 -34.28
N ARG A 225 1.01 31.14 -35.12
CA ARG A 225 0.88 29.74 -34.69
C ARG A 225 2.17 29.17 -34.10
N TYR A 226 3.32 29.55 -34.64
CA TYR A 226 4.62 29.11 -34.14
C TYR A 226 4.89 29.64 -32.73
N GLU A 227 4.60 30.92 -32.49
CA GLU A 227 4.71 31.54 -31.17
C GLU A 227 3.81 30.86 -30.12
N GLU A 228 2.57 30.50 -30.49
CA GLU A 228 1.66 29.72 -29.62
C GLU A 228 2.25 28.37 -29.25
N LEU A 229 2.75 27.61 -30.23
CA LEU A 229 3.36 26.30 -30.01
C LEU A 229 4.63 26.40 -29.15
N GLU A 230 5.43 27.45 -29.31
CA GLU A 230 6.61 27.69 -28.48
C GLU A 230 6.22 27.99 -27.03
N GLU A 231 5.17 28.79 -26.81
CA GLU A 231 4.63 29.07 -25.48
C GLU A 231 4.04 27.82 -24.81
N GLU A 232 3.29 26.99 -25.55
CA GLU A 232 2.77 25.70 -25.10
C GLU A 232 3.91 24.75 -24.71
N HIS A 233 4.95 24.66 -25.54
CA HIS A 233 6.12 23.84 -25.27
C HIS A 233 6.84 24.27 -23.99
N ASN A 234 7.05 25.59 -23.81
CA ASN A 234 7.67 26.15 -22.62
C ASN A 234 6.82 25.89 -21.35
N GLN A 235 5.49 25.95 -21.48
CA GLN A 235 4.58 25.62 -20.39
C GLN A 235 4.67 24.13 -20.00
N LEU A 236 4.59 23.24 -20.97
CA LEU A 236 4.72 21.79 -20.74
C LEU A 236 6.08 21.42 -20.12
N GLN A 237 7.17 22.08 -20.54
CA GLN A 237 8.48 21.89 -19.90
C GLN A 237 8.48 22.31 -18.43
N ARG A 238 7.81 23.40 -18.05
CA ARG A 238 7.70 23.84 -16.64
C ARG A 238 6.89 22.84 -15.83
N GLU A 239 5.75 22.39 -16.37
CA GLU A 239 4.90 21.40 -15.73
C GLU A 239 5.62 20.06 -15.54
N GLN A 240 6.40 19.62 -16.54
CA GLN A 240 7.22 18.42 -16.41
C GLN A 240 8.21 18.56 -15.25
N LYS A 241 8.94 19.69 -15.15
CA LYS A 241 9.89 19.93 -14.05
C LYS A 241 9.19 19.91 -12.69
N GLU A 242 8.00 20.50 -12.60
CA GLU A 242 7.22 20.52 -11.37
C GLU A 242 6.71 19.13 -10.99
N LYS A 243 6.21 18.34 -11.95
CA LYS A 243 5.84 16.94 -11.72
C LYS A 243 7.03 16.08 -11.30
N CYS A 244 8.22 16.33 -11.84
CA CYS A 244 9.45 15.67 -11.39
C CYS A 244 9.76 16.00 -9.92
N ARG A 245 9.66 17.28 -9.51
CA ARG A 245 9.86 17.70 -8.12
C ARG A 245 8.85 17.05 -7.17
N GLN A 246 7.56 17.03 -7.54
CA GLN A 246 6.51 16.38 -6.77
C GLN A 246 6.78 14.87 -6.60
N LEU A 247 7.23 14.20 -7.67
CA LEU A 247 7.59 12.79 -7.62
C LEU A 247 8.78 12.53 -6.70
N GLU A 248 9.79 13.39 -6.71
CA GLU A 248 10.93 13.30 -5.78
C GLU A 248 10.53 13.56 -4.32
N GLN A 249 9.61 14.50 -4.07
CA GLN A 249 9.05 14.72 -2.74
C GLN A 249 8.29 13.48 -2.25
N MET A 250 7.38 12.94 -3.07
CA MET A 250 6.64 11.72 -2.73
C MET A 250 7.54 10.51 -2.50
N LYS A 251 8.65 10.39 -3.24
CA LYS A 251 9.65 9.34 -2.97
C LYS A 251 10.32 9.50 -1.61
N ARG A 252 10.68 10.73 -1.22
CA ARG A 252 11.26 11.01 0.10
C ARG A 252 10.27 10.65 1.21
N ASP A 253 9.00 11.01 1.05
CA ASP A 253 7.96 10.71 2.04
C ASP A 253 7.63 9.21 2.11
N TYR A 254 7.63 8.51 0.97
CA TYR A 254 7.49 7.05 0.94
C TYR A 254 8.61 6.35 1.72
N VAL A 255 9.86 6.77 1.53
CA VAL A 255 11.01 6.19 2.26
C VAL A 255 10.90 6.45 3.76
N ARG A 256 10.50 7.66 4.18
CA ARG A 256 10.25 7.97 5.60
C ARG A 256 9.16 7.08 6.18
N LEU A 257 8.03 6.96 5.50
CA LEU A 257 6.92 6.15 5.98
C LEU A 257 7.29 4.65 6.04
N GLN A 258 8.13 4.18 5.12
CA GLN A 258 8.67 2.82 5.16
C GLN A 258 9.59 2.60 6.37
N GLN A 259 10.40 3.60 6.74
CA GLN A 259 11.22 3.56 7.95
C GLN A 259 10.35 3.57 9.21
N ASP A 260 9.33 4.42 9.27
CA ASP A 260 8.39 4.50 10.40
C ASP A 260 7.63 3.19 10.59
N LEU A 261 7.18 2.57 9.48
CA LEU A 261 6.53 1.26 9.52
C LEU A 261 7.49 0.18 10.04
N ALA A 262 8.74 0.17 9.57
CA ALA A 262 9.73 -0.80 10.04
C ALA A 262 10.02 -0.62 11.54
N ALA A 263 10.13 0.62 12.01
CA ALA A 263 10.32 0.92 13.44
C ALA A 263 9.11 0.49 14.28
N ALA A 264 7.88 0.75 13.81
CA ALA A 264 6.67 0.31 14.48
C ALA A 264 6.55 -1.22 14.56
N LEU A 265 6.87 -1.93 13.47
CA LEU A 265 6.91 -3.39 13.46
C LEU A 265 7.97 -3.95 14.39
N ALA A 266 9.17 -3.35 14.44
CA ALA A 266 10.22 -3.74 15.38
C ALA A 266 9.78 -3.54 16.84
N ALA A 267 9.13 -2.42 17.16
CA ALA A 267 8.60 -2.14 18.49
C ALA A 267 7.48 -3.13 18.89
N LEU A 268 6.62 -3.52 17.95
CA LEU A 268 5.62 -4.57 18.19
C LEU A 268 6.27 -5.94 18.42
N ALA A 269 7.26 -6.32 17.60
CA ALA A 269 7.97 -7.57 17.79
C ALA A 269 8.72 -7.63 19.13
N GLU A 270 9.31 -6.51 19.57
CA GLU A 270 9.91 -6.41 20.89
C GLU A 270 8.88 -6.56 22.01
N ARG A 271 7.71 -5.90 21.89
CA ARG A 271 6.61 -6.07 22.84
C ARG A 271 6.12 -7.51 22.92
N ASP A 272 5.93 -8.17 21.78
CA ASP A 272 5.47 -9.56 21.72
C ASP A 272 6.49 -10.51 22.32
N ARG A 273 7.79 -10.30 22.03
CA ARG A 273 8.88 -11.03 22.67
C ARG A 273 8.89 -10.85 24.18
N LEU A 274 8.72 -9.63 24.69
CA LEU A 274 8.66 -9.38 26.13
C LEU A 274 7.43 -10.05 26.77
N ILE A 275 6.29 -10.07 26.08
CA ILE A 275 5.08 -10.78 26.54
C ILE A 275 5.38 -12.28 26.68
N GLU A 276 6.03 -12.89 25.68
CA GLU A 276 6.43 -14.30 25.69
C GLU A 276 7.46 -14.61 26.79
N GLU A 277 8.51 -13.79 26.93
CA GLU A 277 9.57 -13.97 27.95
C GLU A 277 9.00 -13.88 29.38
N GLN A 278 8.01 -13.01 29.61
CA GLN A 278 7.32 -12.90 30.90
C GLN A 278 6.25 -13.98 31.10
N GLY A 279 6.08 -14.91 30.15
CA GLY A 279 5.10 -15.99 30.23
C GLY A 279 3.65 -15.50 30.27
N LEU A 280 3.38 -14.32 29.70
CA LEU A 280 2.05 -13.73 29.63
C LEU A 280 1.33 -14.20 28.37
N VAL A 281 0.05 -14.53 28.53
CA VAL A 281 -0.85 -14.97 27.46
C VAL A 281 -2.00 -13.98 27.37
N ILE A 282 -2.39 -13.64 26.15
CA ILE A 282 -3.56 -12.78 25.92
C ILE A 282 -4.81 -13.63 26.09
N VAL A 283 -5.64 -13.29 27.07
CA VAL A 283 -6.92 -13.94 27.35
C VAL A 283 -8.05 -12.94 27.14
N GLY A 284 -9.13 -13.40 26.47
CA GLY A 284 -10.28 -12.55 26.13
C GLY A 284 -10.19 -11.99 24.71
N GLY A 285 -11.35 -11.62 24.15
CA GLY A 285 -11.50 -11.25 22.74
C GLY A 285 -11.95 -12.40 21.83
N GLU A 286 -12.24 -13.58 22.38
CA GLU A 286 -12.76 -14.72 21.64
C GLU A 286 -14.29 -14.63 21.52
N THR A 287 -14.74 -14.10 20.38
CA THR A 287 -15.99 -14.53 19.74
C THR A 287 -15.64 -14.91 18.31
N SER A 288 -15.81 -16.19 18.01
CA SER A 288 -15.84 -16.83 16.69
C SER A 288 -14.66 -16.56 15.75
N SER A 289 -13.79 -17.56 15.65
CA SER A 289 -13.29 -18.04 14.36
C SER A 289 -14.44 -18.51 13.46
N SER A 290 -15.31 -17.59 13.02
CA SER A 290 -16.23 -17.79 11.91
C SER A 290 -16.12 -16.56 11.02
N ALA A 291 -15.25 -16.69 10.04
CA ALA A 291 -15.21 -15.84 8.87
C ALA A 291 -16.50 -16.03 8.07
N THR A 292 -17.51 -15.19 8.31
CA THR A 292 -18.56 -14.80 7.35
C THR A 292 -19.09 -13.43 7.73
N GLU A 293 -19.83 -12.81 6.82
CA GLU A 293 -20.41 -11.46 6.87
C GLU A 293 -19.42 -10.33 6.49
N SER A 294 -19.18 -10.28 5.17
CA SER A 294 -19.30 -9.06 4.39
C SER A 294 -20.54 -8.25 4.81
N ASP A 295 -20.34 -7.04 5.32
CA ASP A 295 -21.37 -6.00 5.35
C ASP A 295 -20.76 -4.74 4.71
N GLU A 296 -20.99 -4.61 3.41
CA GLU A 296 -21.17 -3.30 2.79
C GLU A 296 -22.56 -2.81 3.23
N ASP A 297 -22.64 -1.72 3.95
CA ASP A 297 -23.79 -0.83 3.89
C ASP A 297 -23.38 0.59 4.29
N ASP A 298 -23.51 1.47 3.30
CA ASP A 298 -23.62 2.91 3.45
C ASP A 298 -24.82 3.24 4.34
N ASP A 299 -24.62 3.98 5.44
CA ASP A 299 -25.70 4.82 5.97
C ASP A 299 -25.17 6.15 6.49
N LYS A 300 -25.69 7.22 5.87
CA LYS A 300 -25.53 8.61 6.28
C LYS A 300 -26.58 8.91 7.34
N GLY A 301 -26.15 9.19 8.57
CA GLY A 301 -27.06 9.81 9.54
C GLY A 301 -26.47 9.87 10.93
N GLY A 302 -26.49 11.07 11.53
CA GLY A 302 -26.07 11.27 12.91
C GLY A 302 -26.94 10.47 13.88
N GLY A 303 -26.29 9.77 14.80
CA GLY A 303 -26.91 9.02 15.88
C GLY A 303 -25.83 8.34 16.69
N GLU A 304 -25.80 8.61 17.99
CA GLU A 304 -24.79 8.18 18.96
C GLU A 304 -24.46 6.67 18.84
N LYS A 305 -23.25 6.36 18.37
CA LYS A 305 -22.74 4.99 18.34
C LYS A 305 -22.44 4.54 19.78
N LYS A 306 -23.40 3.84 20.41
CA LYS A 306 -23.08 2.92 21.50
C LYS A 306 -22.02 1.95 20.99
N GLY A 307 -20.81 2.07 21.52
CA GLY A 307 -19.70 1.19 21.18
C GLY A 307 -20.11 -0.25 21.43
N LYS A 308 -20.10 -1.08 20.38
CA LYS A 308 -20.04 -2.54 20.54
C LYS A 308 -18.92 -2.83 21.52
N ASP A 309 -19.25 -3.39 22.69
CA ASP A 309 -18.31 -3.84 23.72
C ASP A 309 -17.37 -4.88 23.11
N LYS A 310 -16.29 -4.41 22.48
CA LYS A 310 -15.16 -5.26 22.11
C LYS A 310 -14.71 -5.90 23.41
N HIS A 311 -14.85 -7.21 23.49
CA HIS A 311 -14.46 -7.96 24.67
C HIS A 311 -13.01 -7.59 25.01
N LYS A 312 -12.81 -7.04 26.21
CA LYS A 312 -11.51 -6.53 26.65
C LYS A 312 -10.53 -7.70 26.65
N LYS A 313 -9.44 -7.55 25.90
CA LYS A 313 -8.30 -8.47 25.94
C LYS A 313 -7.45 -8.10 27.15
N ALA A 314 -7.00 -9.10 27.91
CA ALA A 314 -6.11 -8.90 29.04
C ALA A 314 -4.87 -9.79 28.89
N LEU A 315 -3.73 -9.31 29.39
CA LEU A 315 -2.53 -10.13 29.54
C LEU A 315 -2.58 -10.80 30.91
N VAL A 316 -2.44 -12.12 30.94
CA VAL A 316 -2.54 -12.94 32.14
C VAL A 316 -1.40 -13.97 32.12
N SER A 317 -0.82 -14.34 33.26
CA SER A 317 0.18 -15.41 33.33
C SER A 317 -0.36 -16.72 32.73
N SER A 318 0.51 -17.50 32.08
CA SER A 318 0.18 -18.82 31.50
C SER A 318 -0.57 -19.74 32.46
N ASP A 319 -0.18 -19.76 33.73
CA ASP A 319 -0.82 -20.64 34.72
C ASP A 319 -2.23 -20.16 35.10
N MET A 320 -2.41 -18.84 35.17
CA MET A 320 -3.73 -18.24 35.40
C MET A 320 -4.64 -18.42 34.17
N ALA A 321 -4.09 -18.40 32.94
CA ALA A 321 -4.84 -18.71 31.73
C ALA A 321 -5.37 -20.15 31.77
N LYS A 322 -4.53 -21.13 32.14
CA LYS A 322 -4.96 -22.53 32.33
C LYS A 322 -6.04 -22.68 33.41
N LEU A 323 -5.89 -21.96 34.53
CA LEU A 323 -6.87 -21.96 35.61
C LEU A 323 -8.21 -21.39 35.12
N LEU A 324 -8.18 -20.29 34.37
CA LEU A 324 -9.38 -19.71 33.76
C LEU A 324 -10.04 -20.64 32.75
N ASP A 325 -9.31 -21.48 32.04
CA ASP A 325 -9.89 -22.48 31.14
C ASP A 325 -10.58 -23.62 31.91
N SER A 326 -10.08 -23.98 33.09
CA SER A 326 -10.69 -25.02 33.93
C SER A 326 -12.06 -24.64 34.51
N VAL A 327 -12.31 -23.34 34.69
CA VAL A 327 -13.55 -22.79 35.28
C VAL A 327 -14.70 -22.73 34.26
N GLY A 328 -14.42 -23.12 33.02
CA GLY A 328 -15.40 -23.26 31.93
C GLY A 328 -15.52 -22.03 31.03
N HIS A 329 -16.53 -22.02 30.17
CA HIS A 329 -16.67 -21.01 29.11
C HIS A 329 -17.44 -19.76 29.57
N GLY A 330 -17.08 -18.60 29.01
CA GLY A 330 -17.69 -17.31 29.29
C GLY A 330 -16.71 -16.15 29.07
N SER A 331 -17.17 -14.91 29.22
CA SER A 331 -16.28 -13.75 29.20
C SER A 331 -15.23 -13.85 30.32
N LEU A 332 -14.08 -13.22 30.13
CA LEU A 332 -13.01 -13.20 31.14
C LEU A 332 -13.55 -12.77 32.51
N ASP A 333 -14.38 -11.74 32.55
CA ASP A 333 -15.00 -11.23 33.79
C ASP A 333 -15.92 -12.27 34.46
N VAL A 334 -16.66 -13.06 33.67
CA VAL A 334 -17.53 -14.14 34.20
C VAL A 334 -16.68 -15.27 34.79
N ARG A 335 -15.60 -15.67 34.11
CA ARG A 335 -14.68 -16.71 34.59
C ARG A 335 -13.97 -16.28 35.88
N LEU A 336 -13.52 -15.03 35.95
CA LEU A 336 -12.92 -14.46 37.16
C LEU A 336 -13.91 -14.40 38.34
N LYS A 337 -15.17 -14.04 38.08
CA LYS A 337 -16.22 -14.05 39.12
C LYS A 337 -16.50 -15.44 39.67
N LYS A 338 -16.54 -16.46 38.80
CA LYS A 338 -16.72 -17.86 39.21
C LYS A 338 -15.55 -18.34 40.09
N LEU A 339 -14.30 -18.10 39.66
CA LEU A 339 -13.12 -18.40 40.49
C LEU A 339 -13.15 -17.73 41.85
N ALA A 340 -13.58 -16.46 41.90
CA ALA A 340 -13.68 -15.73 43.15
C ALA A 340 -14.76 -16.32 44.08
N ALA A 341 -15.87 -16.81 43.52
CA ALA A 341 -16.93 -17.48 44.27
C ALA A 341 -16.46 -18.83 44.83
N GLU A 342 -15.84 -19.68 44.00
CA GLU A 342 -15.27 -20.97 44.43
C GLU A 342 -14.23 -20.79 45.54
N ARG A 343 -13.35 -19.78 45.41
CA ARG A 343 -12.38 -19.44 46.46
C ARG A 343 -13.09 -19.04 47.77
N ASN A 344 -14.16 -18.26 47.71
CA ASN A 344 -14.90 -17.85 48.90
C ASN A 344 -15.56 -19.05 49.59
N GLU A 345 -16.17 -19.95 48.81
CA GLU A 345 -16.81 -21.17 49.32
C GLU A 345 -15.79 -22.07 50.04
N LEU A 346 -14.63 -22.33 49.42
CA LEU A 346 -13.53 -23.07 50.06
C LEU A 346 -12.99 -22.38 51.31
N GLN A 347 -12.95 -21.04 51.32
CA GLN A 347 -12.57 -20.28 52.52
C GLN A 347 -13.61 -20.42 53.64
N ASP A 348 -14.89 -20.48 53.31
CA ASP A 348 -15.98 -20.72 54.26
C ASP A 348 -15.91 -22.12 54.84
N GLU A 349 -15.70 -23.15 54.00
CA GLU A 349 -15.46 -24.52 54.44
C GLU A 349 -14.23 -24.62 55.36
N LEU A 350 -13.12 -23.96 55.01
CA LEU A 350 -11.91 -23.97 55.82
C LEU A 350 -12.10 -23.23 57.15
N ARG A 351 -12.93 -22.18 57.18
CA ARG A 351 -13.36 -21.54 58.44
C ARG A 351 -14.24 -22.46 59.27
N HIS A 352 -15.17 -23.16 58.64
CA HIS A 352 -16.05 -24.11 59.31
C HIS A 352 -15.26 -25.26 59.95
N VAL A 353 -14.39 -25.93 59.18
CA VAL A 353 -13.53 -27.02 59.67
C VAL A 353 -12.58 -26.53 60.77
N LYS A 354 -12.05 -25.30 60.67
CA LYS A 354 -11.25 -24.71 61.77
C LYS A 354 -12.08 -24.55 63.03
N LEU A 355 -13.32 -24.06 62.92
CA LEU A 355 -14.21 -23.87 64.05
C LEU A 355 -14.60 -25.22 64.67
N GLU A 356 -14.90 -26.24 63.86
CA GLU A 356 -15.13 -27.61 64.32
C GLU A 356 -13.91 -28.19 65.04
N LEU A 357 -12.69 -27.96 64.52
CA LEU A 357 -11.45 -28.43 65.13
C LEU A 357 -11.14 -27.67 66.43
N GLU A 358 -11.45 -26.38 66.50
CA GLU A 358 -11.40 -25.60 67.73
C GLU A 358 -12.44 -26.05 68.75
N GLU A 359 -13.66 -26.40 68.31
CA GLU A 359 -14.69 -26.99 69.16
C GLU A 359 -14.28 -28.37 69.67
N GLU A 360 -13.70 -29.25 68.86
CA GLU A 360 -13.20 -30.55 69.31
C GLU A 360 -11.98 -30.41 70.22
N ARG A 361 -11.09 -29.45 69.97
CA ARG A 361 -10.04 -29.10 70.93
C ARG A 361 -10.62 -28.55 72.23
N ALA A 362 -11.64 -27.70 72.16
CA ALA A 362 -12.29 -27.13 73.34
C ALA A 362 -13.11 -28.18 74.10
N LYS A 363 -13.75 -29.14 73.42
CA LYS A 363 -14.42 -30.30 74.00
C LYS A 363 -13.41 -31.25 74.61
N SER A 364 -12.27 -31.51 73.96
CA SER A 364 -11.15 -32.25 74.56
C SER A 364 -10.60 -31.54 75.81
N ASN A 365 -10.53 -30.21 75.81
CA ASN A 365 -10.07 -29.42 76.94
C ASN A 365 -11.13 -29.21 78.04
N ARG A 366 -12.44 -29.33 77.71
CA ARG A 366 -13.58 -29.33 78.65
C ARG A 366 -13.97 -30.74 79.10
N SER A 367 -13.47 -31.77 78.42
CA SER A 367 -13.47 -33.16 78.89
C SER A 367 -12.40 -33.38 79.98
N GLY A 368 -12.17 -32.37 80.83
CA GLY A 368 -11.84 -32.59 82.22
C GLY A 368 -13.13 -33.05 82.89
N SER A 369 -13.37 -34.35 82.83
CA SER A 369 -14.55 -35.03 83.38
C SER A 369 -14.91 -34.53 84.79
N ASN A 370 -16.21 -34.40 85.07
CA ASN A 370 -16.70 -34.07 86.41
C ASN A 370 -16.09 -35.07 87.43
N PRO A 371 -15.51 -34.59 88.55
CA PRO A 371 -14.79 -35.45 89.49
C PRO A 371 -15.66 -36.53 90.15
N ALA A 372 -16.98 -36.32 90.23
CA ALA A 372 -17.93 -37.33 90.71
C ALA A 372 -18.15 -38.47 89.71
N ASP A 373 -18.29 -38.16 88.42
CA ASP A 373 -18.40 -39.18 87.36
C ASP A 373 -17.07 -39.93 87.16
N LEU A 374 -15.93 -39.26 87.34
CA LEU A 374 -14.62 -39.91 87.33
C LEU A 374 -14.48 -40.94 88.44
N GLU A 375 -14.94 -40.66 89.67
CA GLU A 375 -14.87 -41.62 90.76
C GLU A 375 -15.76 -42.85 90.54
N ASP A 376 -16.95 -42.66 89.96
CA ASP A 376 -17.87 -43.76 89.66
C ASP A 376 -17.41 -44.58 88.45
N ILE A 377 -16.90 -43.93 87.40
CA ILE A 377 -16.24 -44.59 86.27
C ILE A 377 -14.98 -45.32 86.73
N GLN A 378 -14.20 -44.74 87.65
CA GLN A 378 -13.00 -45.38 88.22
C GLN A 378 -13.38 -46.58 89.08
N ARG A 379 -14.46 -46.50 89.86
CA ARG A 379 -14.99 -47.64 90.64
C ARG A 379 -15.48 -48.76 89.74
N GLU A 380 -16.24 -48.43 88.70
CA GLU A 380 -16.75 -49.42 87.74
C GLU A 380 -15.63 -50.02 86.91
N ALA A 381 -14.65 -49.23 86.47
CA ALA A 381 -13.43 -49.71 85.81
C ALA A 381 -12.63 -50.64 86.72
N ASN A 382 -12.47 -50.32 88.01
CA ASN A 382 -11.79 -51.18 88.97
C ASN A 382 -12.54 -52.49 89.23
N LYS A 383 -13.88 -52.45 89.26
CA LYS A 383 -14.72 -53.65 89.36
C LYS A 383 -14.57 -54.54 88.13
N GLN A 384 -14.69 -53.97 86.93
CA GLN A 384 -14.49 -54.68 85.67
C GLN A 384 -13.08 -55.27 85.58
N LEU A 385 -12.07 -54.52 86.01
CA LEU A 385 -10.68 -54.98 86.06
C LEU A 385 -10.52 -56.15 87.04
N GLY A 386 -11.22 -56.15 88.18
CA GLY A 386 -11.32 -57.29 89.09
C GLY A 386 -11.95 -58.53 88.43
N ASP A 387 -13.07 -58.36 87.74
CA ASP A 387 -13.77 -59.44 87.04
C ASP A 387 -12.91 -60.05 85.91
N TYR A 388 -12.21 -59.19 85.14
CA TYR A 388 -11.29 -59.65 84.09
C TYR A 388 -10.05 -60.33 84.68
N LYS A 389 -9.51 -59.84 85.80
CA LYS A 389 -8.42 -60.53 86.51
C LYS A 389 -8.86 -61.92 86.97
N PHE A 390 -10.06 -62.05 87.54
CA PHE A 390 -10.59 -63.34 87.96
C PHE A 390 -10.82 -64.29 86.79
N LYS A 391 -11.41 -63.79 85.69
CA LYS A 391 -11.59 -64.58 84.45
C LYS A 391 -10.26 -65.01 83.85
N LEU A 392 -9.27 -64.12 83.84
CA LEU A 392 -7.92 -64.42 83.37
C LEU A 392 -7.28 -65.51 84.23
N GLN A 393 -7.29 -65.36 85.55
CA GLN A 393 -6.72 -66.34 86.48
C GLN A 393 -7.40 -67.72 86.34
N LYS A 394 -8.72 -67.74 86.15
CA LYS A 394 -9.46 -68.98 85.87
C LYS A 394 -9.04 -69.61 84.54
N ALA A 395 -8.94 -68.81 83.48
CA ALA A 395 -8.49 -69.30 82.16
C ALA A 395 -7.03 -69.79 82.21
N GLU A 396 -6.15 -69.14 82.96
CA GLU A 396 -4.76 -69.57 83.18
C GLU A 396 -4.70 -70.92 83.91
N GLN A 397 -5.55 -71.12 84.93
CA GLN A 397 -5.68 -72.41 85.60
C GLN A 397 -6.19 -73.49 84.64
N ASP A 398 -7.23 -73.20 83.85
CA ASP A 398 -7.77 -74.12 82.85
C ASP A 398 -6.70 -74.51 81.80
N VAL A 399 -5.89 -73.53 81.34
CA VAL A 399 -4.75 -73.77 80.43
C VAL A 399 -3.72 -74.71 81.07
N SER A 400 -3.35 -74.48 82.33
CA SER A 400 -2.41 -75.38 83.02
C SER A 400 -2.95 -76.80 83.13
N THR A 401 -4.26 -76.94 83.35
CA THR A 401 -4.93 -78.24 83.44
C THR A 401 -4.94 -78.94 82.08
N LEU A 402 -5.29 -78.20 81.01
CA LEU A 402 -5.27 -78.71 79.64
C LEU A 402 -3.86 -79.11 79.19
N GLN A 403 -2.84 -78.31 79.51
CA GLN A 403 -1.44 -78.66 79.23
C GLN A 403 -1.03 -79.99 79.86
N ALA A 404 -1.43 -80.25 81.12
CA ALA A 404 -1.17 -81.54 81.76
C ALA A 404 -1.88 -82.70 81.04
N THR A 405 -3.12 -82.48 80.55
CA THR A 405 -3.83 -83.50 79.77
C THR A 405 -3.17 -83.79 78.43
N VAL A 406 -2.70 -82.75 77.72
CA VAL A 406 -1.98 -82.88 76.44
C VAL A 406 -0.69 -83.67 76.65
N ALA A 407 0.13 -83.31 77.66
CA ALA A 407 1.37 -84.03 77.95
C ALA A 407 1.12 -85.53 78.24
N ARG A 408 0.02 -85.86 78.94
CA ARG A 408 -0.38 -87.26 79.20
C ARG A 408 -0.78 -87.98 77.90
N LEU A 409 -1.55 -87.32 77.03
CA LEU A 409 -1.99 -87.88 75.75
C LEU A 409 -0.81 -88.04 74.78
N ASP A 410 0.11 -87.08 74.71
CA ASP A 410 1.35 -87.18 73.94
C ASP A 410 2.19 -88.38 74.39
N GLY A 411 2.28 -88.60 75.71
CA GLY A 411 2.91 -89.80 76.25
C GLY A 411 2.22 -91.11 75.86
N GLN A 412 0.88 -91.13 75.74
CA GLN A 412 0.15 -92.30 75.23
C GLN A 412 0.42 -92.52 73.73
N VAL A 413 0.37 -91.46 72.93
CA VAL A 413 0.65 -91.51 71.49
C VAL A 413 2.06 -91.99 71.23
N ALA A 414 3.06 -91.52 71.98
CA ALA A 414 4.44 -91.99 71.86
C ALA A 414 4.56 -93.49 72.12
N ARG A 415 3.86 -94.02 73.15
CA ARG A 415 3.84 -95.46 73.43
C ARG A 415 3.14 -96.26 72.33
N TYR A 416 1.99 -95.81 71.84
CA TYR A 416 1.29 -96.48 70.75
C TYR A 416 2.08 -96.45 69.43
N LYS A 417 2.80 -95.36 69.14
CA LYS A 417 3.70 -95.28 68.00
C LYS A 417 4.84 -96.31 68.11
N SER A 418 5.52 -96.38 69.26
CA SER A 418 6.58 -97.36 69.47
C SER A 418 6.06 -98.81 69.40
N ALA A 419 4.87 -99.08 69.94
CA ALA A 419 4.21 -100.38 69.82
C ALA A 419 3.85 -100.73 68.37
N ALA A 420 3.40 -99.76 67.58
CA ALA A 420 3.11 -99.96 66.16
C ALA A 420 4.40 -100.20 65.34
N GLU A 421 5.45 -99.41 65.54
CA GLU A 421 6.75 -99.58 64.87
C GLU A 421 7.40 -100.94 65.19
N THR A 422 7.27 -101.42 66.43
CA THR A 422 7.74 -102.77 66.80
C THR A 422 6.90 -103.86 66.15
N SER A 423 5.58 -103.70 66.06
CA SER A 423 4.72 -104.63 65.32
C SER A 423 5.03 -104.65 63.83
N GLU A 424 5.31 -103.50 63.21
CA GLU A 424 5.67 -103.39 61.80
C GLU A 424 7.00 -104.09 61.50
N LYS A 425 8.02 -103.89 62.35
CA LYS A 425 9.30 -104.61 62.26
C LYS A 425 9.10 -106.12 62.36
N ASN A 426 8.30 -106.58 63.32
CA ASN A 426 7.99 -108.01 63.47
C ASN A 426 7.27 -108.56 62.23
N GLU A 427 6.33 -107.80 61.64
CA GLU A 427 5.65 -108.20 60.40
C GLU A 427 6.62 -108.32 59.22
N ASP A 428 7.56 -107.39 59.10
CA ASP A 428 8.56 -107.42 58.03
C ASP A 428 9.58 -108.56 58.20
N GLU A 429 10.00 -108.87 59.43
CA GLU A 429 10.80 -110.06 59.74
C GLU A 429 10.06 -111.34 59.33
N LEU A 430 8.78 -111.47 59.70
CA LEU A 430 7.94 -112.60 59.31
C LEU A 430 7.76 -112.69 57.77
N LYS A 431 7.66 -111.57 57.06
CA LYS A 431 7.64 -111.56 55.58
C LYS A 431 8.95 -112.08 54.99
N VAL A 432 10.09 -111.72 55.58
CA VAL A 432 11.42 -112.21 55.15
C VAL A 432 11.55 -113.71 55.43
N GLU A 433 11.16 -114.18 56.61
CA GLU A 433 11.13 -115.60 56.96
C GLU A 433 10.21 -116.40 56.04
N ARG A 434 9.00 -115.90 55.78
CA ARG A 434 8.07 -116.51 54.81
C ARG A 434 8.71 -116.66 53.43
N ARG A 435 9.39 -115.61 52.94
CA ARG A 435 10.12 -115.66 51.66
C ARG A 435 11.27 -116.66 51.70
N LYS A 436 11.99 -116.77 52.82
CA LYS A 436 13.08 -117.74 52.99
C LYS A 436 12.56 -119.18 52.98
N LEU A 437 11.55 -119.49 53.79
CA LEU A 437 10.90 -120.80 53.83
C LEU A 437 10.31 -121.17 52.47
N GLN A 438 9.70 -120.22 51.75
CA GLN A 438 9.18 -120.46 50.41
C GLN A 438 10.29 -120.83 49.40
N ARG A 439 11.50 -120.25 49.51
CA ARG A 439 12.65 -120.66 48.69
C ARG A 439 13.17 -122.04 49.07
N GLU A 440 13.22 -122.36 50.36
CA GLU A 440 13.65 -123.68 50.85
C GLU A 440 12.70 -124.79 50.36
N VAL A 441 11.39 -124.53 50.36
CA VAL A 441 10.37 -125.45 49.83
C VAL A 441 10.44 -125.59 48.30
N CYS A 442 10.79 -124.54 47.55
CA CYS A 442 10.98 -124.64 46.09
C CYS A 442 12.33 -125.27 45.67
N ALA A 443 13.27 -125.44 46.60
CA ALA A 443 14.60 -126.02 46.33
C ALA A 443 14.69 -127.52 46.67
N GLN A 444 13.71 -128.07 47.39
CA GLN A 444 13.44 -129.51 47.55
C GLN A 444 12.50 -129.99 46.44
#